data_AF-A0A933DBP7-F1
#
_entry.id   AF-A0A933DBP7-F1
#
_cell.length_a   1.000
_cell.length_b   1.000
_cell.length_c   1.000
_cell.angle_alpha   90.00
_cell.angle_beta   90.00
_cell.angle_gamma   90.00
#
_symmetry.space_group_name_H-M   'P 1'
#
loop_
_entity.id
_entity.type
_entity.pdbx_description
1 polymer ?
#
loop_
_entity_poly.entity_id
_entity_poly.type
_entity_poly.pdbx_seq_one_letter_code
_entity_poly.pdbx_strand_id
1 'polypeptide(L)' 'MIRKIIKIGNSDGVVIPASVMRAHKLKVGDRVEVIVSPPGEIARRLEFLQELEDFRKHRGKTPNDPTESRLL' A
#
# COMPACT_ATOMS: atom_id res chain seq x y z
N MET A 1 10.21 0.19 -18.87
CA MET A 1 11.44 0.68 -18.18
C MET A 1 11.84 -0.35 -17.14
N ILE A 2 12.88 -1.14 -17.41
CA ILE A 2 13.36 -2.18 -16.49
C ILE A 2 14.08 -1.49 -15.32
N ARG A 3 13.53 -1.59 -14.11
CA ARG A 3 14.20 -1.12 -12.90
C ARG A 3 15.19 -2.20 -12.47
N LYS A 4 16.48 -1.92 -12.60
CA LYS A 4 17.56 -2.86 -12.28
C LYS A 4 17.88 -2.82 -10.77
N ILE A 5 18.04 -3.99 -10.18
CA ILE A 5 18.78 -4.16 -8.93
C ILE A 5 20.25 -3.87 -9.24
N ILE A 6 20.91 -3.04 -8.43
CA ILE A 6 22.32 -2.64 -8.61
C ILE A 6 23.21 -3.34 -7.58
N LYS A 7 24.44 -3.68 -7.92
CA LYS A 7 25.39 -4.29 -6.98
C LYS A 7 26.10 -3.21 -6.16
N ILE A 8 26.19 -3.39 -4.84
CA ILE A 8 26.91 -2.49 -3.91
C ILE A 8 27.80 -3.35 -3.01
N GLY A 9 29.06 -3.56 -3.43
CA GLY A 9 29.97 -4.48 -2.75
C GLY A 9 29.40 -5.91 -2.74
N ASN A 10 29.24 -6.48 -1.55
CA ASN A 10 28.60 -7.79 -1.36
C ASN A 10 27.06 -7.72 -1.27
N SER A 11 26.49 -6.53 -1.26
CA SER A 11 25.05 -6.29 -1.12
C SER A 11 24.41 -5.95 -2.46
N ASP A 12 23.09 -6.07 -2.52
CA ASP A 12 22.28 -5.61 -3.65
C ASP A 12 21.46 -4.39 -3.23
N GLY A 13 21.36 -3.41 -4.11
CA GLY A 13 20.64 -2.16 -3.92
C GLY A 13 19.44 -2.07 -4.86
N VAL A 14 18.35 -1.49 -4.35
CA VAL A 14 17.16 -1.16 -5.13
C VAL A 14 17.03 0.35 -5.30
N VAL A 15 16.62 0.79 -6.49
CA VAL A 15 16.37 2.21 -6.75
C VAL A 15 14.92 2.55 -6.45
N ILE A 16 14.70 3.38 -5.42
CA ILE A 16 13.40 3.97 -5.13
C ILE A 16 13.25 5.24 -6.00
N PRO A 17 12.20 5.35 -6.83
CA PRO A 17 11.99 6.54 -7.65
C PRO A 17 11.77 7.81 -6.81
N ALA A 18 12.28 8.94 -7.30
CA ALA A 18 12.11 10.23 -6.64
C ALA A 18 10.64 10.63 -6.42
N SER A 19 9.72 10.20 -7.29
CA SER A 19 8.28 10.42 -7.11
C SER A 19 7.74 9.70 -5.85
N VAL A 20 8.13 8.45 -5.64
CA VAL A 20 7.75 7.65 -4.47
C VAL A 20 8.39 8.24 -3.21
N MET A 21 9.68 8.59 -3.27
CA MET A 21 10.38 9.27 -2.18
C MET A 21 9.62 10.52 -1.72
N ARG A 22 9.20 11.38 -2.65
CA ARG A 22 8.45 12.60 -2.34
C ARG A 22 7.05 12.32 -1.79
N ALA A 23 6.31 11.39 -2.39
CA ALA A 23 4.96 11.03 -1.95
C ALA A 23 4.93 10.53 -0.50
N HIS A 24 5.94 9.75 -0.11
CA HIS A 24 6.07 9.19 1.24
C HIS A 24 6.96 10.04 2.17
N LYS A 25 7.43 11.21 1.71
CA LYS A 25 8.32 12.12 2.45
C LYS A 25 9.57 11.45 3.04
N LEU A 26 10.09 10.44 2.33
CA LEU A 26 11.27 9.69 2.73
C LEU A 26 12.53 10.56 2.65
N LYS A 27 13.45 10.39 3.60
CA LYS A 27 14.73 11.09 3.69
C LYS A 27 15.88 10.10 3.87
N VAL A 28 17.09 10.57 3.58
CA VAL A 28 18.30 9.79 3.82
C VAL A 28 18.44 9.55 5.33
N GLY A 29 18.68 8.29 5.71
CA GLY A 29 18.78 7.86 7.11
C GLY A 29 17.50 7.23 7.65
N ASP A 30 16.36 7.36 6.95
CA ASP A 30 15.13 6.68 7.34
C ASP A 30 15.28 5.16 7.21
N ARG A 31 14.73 4.43 8.18
CA ARG A 31 14.56 2.98 8.07
C ARG A 31 13.29 2.70 7.29
N VAL A 32 13.40 1.86 6.28
CA VAL A 32 12.28 1.49 5.40
C VAL A 32 12.16 -0.03 5.32
N GLU A 33 10.94 -0.53 5.33
CA GLU A 33 10.61 -1.92 5.06
C GLU A 33 10.09 -2.03 3.61
N VAL A 34 10.63 -2.96 2.84
CA VAL A 34 10.25 -3.17 1.44
C VAL A 34 9.58 -4.53 1.31
N ILE A 35 8.28 -4.52 1.00
CA ILE A 35 7.51 -5.73 0.73
C ILE A 35 7.53 -5.96 -0.79
N VAL A 36 8.13 -7.08 -1.22
CA VAL A 36 8.15 -7.48 -2.63
C VAL A 36 7.09 -8.56 -2.85
N SER A 37 6.06 -8.21 -3.63
CA SER A 37 5.06 -9.16 -4.08
C SER A 37 5.41 -9.74 -5.45
N PRO A 38 5.04 -11.00 -5.74
CA PRO A 38 5.11 -11.55 -7.09
C PRO A 38 4.38 -10.67 -8.12
N PRO A 39 4.89 -10.62 -9.37
CA PRO A 39 4.27 -9.85 -10.43
C PRO A 39 2.82 -10.29 -10.65
N GLY A 40 1.89 -9.32 -10.67
CA GLY A 40 0.45 -9.55 -10.81
C GLY A 40 -0.34 -9.51 -9.50
N GLU A 41 0.30 -9.58 -8.34
CA GLU A 41 -0.39 -9.54 -7.05
C GLU A 41 -0.75 -8.11 -6.60
N ILE A 42 0.06 -7.12 -6.97
CA ILE A 42 -0.22 -5.70 -6.69
C ILE A 42 -1.44 -5.20 -7.47
N ALA A 43 -1.64 -5.65 -8.71
CA ALA A 43 -2.84 -5.35 -9.49
C ALA A 43 -4.09 -5.90 -8.81
N ARG A 44 -4.06 -7.17 -8.40
CA ARG A 44 -5.16 -7.79 -7.63
C ARG A 44 -5.41 -7.09 -6.29
N ARG A 45 -4.37 -6.65 -5.60
CA ARG A 45 -4.51 -5.94 -4.31
C ARG A 45 -5.07 -4.54 -4.50
N LEU A 46 -4.69 -3.82 -5.56
CA LEU A 46 -5.27 -2.52 -5.90
C LEU A 46 -6.72 -2.65 -6.34
N GLU A 47 -7.05 -3.64 -7.17
CA GLU A 47 -8.43 -3.99 -7.53
C GLU A 47 -9.26 -4.30 -6.29
N PHE A 48 -8.75 -5.10 -5.36
CA PHE A 48 -9.44 -5.42 -4.10
C PHE A 48 -9.63 -4.21 -3.18
N LEU A 49 -8.64 -3.31 -3.07
CA LEU A 49 -8.78 -2.09 -2.28
C LEU A 49 -9.80 -1.12 -2.90
N GLN A 50 -9.85 -1.07 -4.23
CA GLN A 50 -10.83 -0.26 -4.95
C GLN A 50 -12.25 -0.85 -4.82
N GLU A 51 -12.39 -2.18 -4.89
CA GLU A 51 -13.65 -2.89 -4.63
C GLU A 51 -14.13 -2.66 -3.18
N LEU A 52 -13.22 -2.66 -2.20
CA LEU A 52 -13.53 -2.31 -0.80
C LEU A 52 -13.98 -0.85 -0.62
N GLU A 53 -13.35 0.09 -1.32
CA GLU A 53 -13.77 1.49 -1.30
C GLU A 53 -15.15 1.67 -1.94
N ASP A 54 -15.40 1.02 -3.07
CA ASP A 54 -16.69 1.07 -3.76
C ASP A 54 -17.79 0.41 -2.94
N PHE A 55 -17.48 -0.71 -2.26
CA PHE A 55 -18.38 -1.34 -1.31
C PHE A 55 -18.72 -0.41 -0.15
N ARG A 56 -17.74 0.28 0.44
CA ARG A 56 -17.97 1.27 1.52
C ARG A 56 -18.81 2.46 1.06
N LYS A 57 -18.60 2.95 -0.16
CA LYS A 57 -19.36 4.07 -0.73
C LYS A 57 -20.82 3.71 -1.03
N HIS A 58 -21.08 2.50 -1.52
CA HIS A 58 -22.44 2.06 -1.89
C HIS A 58 -23.22 1.43 -0.73
N ARG A 59 -22.53 0.87 0.28
CA ARG A 59 -23.14 0.25 1.48
C ARG A 59 -22.79 0.99 2.76
N GLY A 60 -22.99 2.30 2.77
CA GLY A 60 -22.81 3.16 3.95
C GLY A 60 -23.72 2.89 5.15
N LYS A 61 -24.19 1.66 5.39
CA LYS A 61 -24.80 1.18 6.64
C LYS A 61 -24.58 -0.34 6.76
N THR A 62 -23.57 -0.76 7.53
CA THR A 62 -23.61 -2.08 8.15
C THR A 62 -24.63 -2.03 9.30
N PRO A 63 -25.58 -2.98 9.43
CA PRO A 63 -26.59 -2.97 10.50
C PRO A 63 -26.08 -3.18 11.93
N ASN A 64 -24.77 -3.07 12.19
CA ASN A 64 -24.16 -3.46 13.46
C ASN A 64 -23.13 -2.41 13.91
N ASP A 65 -23.57 -1.16 13.99
CA ASP A 65 -22.88 -0.15 14.79
C ASP A 65 -23.22 -0.43 16.28
N PRO A 66 -22.26 -0.78 17.16
CA PRO A 66 -22.56 -1.16 18.54
C PRO A 66 -23.08 0.01 19.40
N THR A 67 -23.21 1.20 18.83
CA THR A 67 -23.56 2.42 19.57
C THR A 67 -25.07 2.70 19.67
N GLU A 68 -25.93 1.92 19.00
CA GLU A 68 -27.41 2.11 19.04
C GLU A 68 -28.18 1.07 19.89
N SER A 69 -27.51 0.21 20.66
CA SER A 69 -28.19 -0.66 21.65
C SER A 69 -28.30 0.00 23.03
N ARG A 70 -28.69 1.28 23.07
CA ARG A 70 -29.12 2.00 24.26
C ARG A 70 -30.07 3.11 23.84
N LEU A 71 -31.30 2.77 23.45
CA LEU A 71 -32.47 3.68 23.48
C LEU A 71 -33.77 2.93 23.10
N LEU A 72 -33.93 1.69 23.57
CA LEU A 72 -35.24 1.02 23.71
C LEU A 72 -35.32 0.36 25.08
#